data_AF-A0A672KDL7-F1
#
_entry.id   AF-A0A672KDL7-F1
#
_cell.length_a   1.000
_cell.length_b   1.000
_cell.length_c   1.000
_cell.angle_alpha   90.00
_cell.angle_beta   90.00
_cell.angle_gamma   90.00
#
_symmetry.space_group_name_H-M   'P 1'
#
loop_
_entity.id
_entity.type
_entity.pdbx_description
1 polymer ?
#
loop_
_entity_poly.entity_id
_entity_poly.type
_entity_poly.pdbx_seq_one_letter_code
_entity_poly.pdbx_strand_id
1 'polypeptide(L)'
;YVIFFLVISSASVQLYLCIHDNYRSNPFHNFRHCFCVTQMMYSMIYLCNLQMLSASLCCCCHGCHHPLFCRYQINARTELAVRYNDISPLENHHCAVAFQIFSQSDCNIFANFDPEAFKLIRQGTINLILATDMARHGEILDSFKQKVDYFDFTNEEHVTCLKMVLIKCCDISNEVRPMEVAEPWVDCLLEEYFMQVKK
;
A
#
# COMPACT_ATOMS: atom_id res chain seq x y z
N TYR A 1 15.99 16.20 -0.23
CA TYR A 1 14.80 17.03 0.06
C TYR A 1 13.58 16.46 -0.67
N VAL A 2 13.11 15.26 -0.29
CA VAL A 2 11.94 14.61 -0.93
C VAL A 2 11.08 13.97 0.16
N ILE A 3 10.50 14.82 0.99
CA ILE A 3 9.39 14.47 1.90
C ILE A 3 8.51 15.73 1.92
N PHE A 4 7.18 15.54 1.96
CA PHE A 4 6.13 16.57 2.08
C PHE A 4 5.51 17.08 0.77
N PHE A 5 4.65 16.27 0.18
CA PHE A 5 3.50 16.79 -0.59
C PHE A 5 2.19 16.18 -0.09
N LEU A 6 1.92 16.45 1.18
CA LEU A 6 0.60 16.77 1.72
C LEU A 6 0.85 17.98 2.63
N VAL A 7 -0.06 18.96 2.65
CA VAL A 7 0.02 20.19 3.47
C VAL A 7 0.75 19.90 4.79
N ILE A 8 1.88 20.57 5.05
CA ILE A 8 2.59 20.44 6.33
C ILE A 8 1.68 21.05 7.39
N SER A 9 0.88 20.21 8.01
CA SER A 9 0.04 20.51 9.16
C SER A 9 0.54 19.67 10.31
N SER A 10 0.23 20.06 11.54
CA SER A 10 0.48 19.22 12.70
C SER A 10 -0.10 17.82 12.52
N ALA A 11 -1.30 17.74 11.92
CA ALA A 11 -1.98 16.48 11.64
C ALA A 11 -1.24 15.59 10.62
N SER A 12 -0.63 16.15 9.57
CA SER A 12 0.11 15.34 8.61
C SER A 12 1.42 14.80 9.19
N VAL A 13 2.14 15.60 10.00
CA VAL A 13 3.33 15.14 10.72
C VAL A 13 2.97 14.02 11.70
N GLN A 14 1.94 14.23 12.52
CA GLN A 14 1.50 13.24 13.49
C GLN A 14 1.00 11.95 12.82
N LEU A 15 0.32 12.07 11.69
CA LEU A 15 -0.08 10.92 10.89
C LEU A 15 1.12 10.08 10.46
N TYR A 16 2.17 10.69 9.91
CA TYR A 16 3.36 9.95 9.47
C TYR A 16 4.09 9.28 10.63
N LEU A 17 4.16 9.93 11.80
CA LEU A 17 4.71 9.32 13.01
C LEU A 17 3.88 8.11 13.46
N CYS A 18 2.55 8.26 13.47
CA CYS A 18 1.66 7.15 13.83
C CYS A 18 1.76 5.98 12.85
N ILE A 19 1.85 6.26 11.54
CA ILE A 19 2.09 5.23 10.51
C ILE A 19 3.42 4.53 10.78
N HIS A 20 4.50 5.27 10.99
CA HIS A 20 5.81 4.71 11.32
C HIS A 20 5.74 3.75 12.50
N ASP A 21 5.10 4.17 13.60
CA ASP A 21 5.00 3.38 14.83
C ASP A 21 4.11 2.13 14.67
N ASN A 22 3.26 2.10 13.65
CA ASN A 22 2.43 0.94 13.32
C ASN A 22 3.11 -0.03 12.35
N TYR A 23 4.28 0.29 11.79
CA TYR A 23 5.09 -0.68 11.06
C TYR A 23 5.96 -1.49 12.03
N ARG A 24 5.98 -2.81 11.83
CA ARG A 24 6.80 -3.72 12.64
C ARG A 24 8.24 -3.76 12.13
N SER A 25 9.17 -4.13 13.00
CA SER A 25 10.58 -4.35 12.66
C SER A 25 10.83 -5.71 12.01
N ASN A 26 10.07 -6.03 10.95
CA ASN A 26 10.32 -7.22 10.14
C ASN A 26 11.53 -6.99 9.21
N PRO A 27 12.23 -8.03 8.72
CA PRO A 27 13.36 -7.81 7.81
C PRO A 27 12.96 -7.14 6.50
N PHE A 28 11.84 -7.56 5.89
CA PHE A 28 11.35 -7.02 4.62
C PHE A 28 10.17 -6.08 4.82
N HIS A 29 9.04 -6.56 5.35
CA HIS A 29 7.81 -5.78 5.48
C HIS A 29 7.87 -4.82 6.68
N ASN A 30 8.68 -3.77 6.57
CA ASN A 30 8.94 -2.74 7.58
C ASN A 30 8.68 -1.32 7.04
N PHE A 31 8.92 -0.31 7.86
CA PHE A 31 8.70 1.09 7.47
C PHE A 31 9.60 1.53 6.30
N ARG A 32 10.80 0.95 6.15
CA ARG A 32 11.69 1.27 5.03
C ARG A 32 11.10 0.75 3.70
N HIS A 33 10.43 -0.40 3.71
CA HIS A 33 9.68 -0.91 2.55
C HIS A 33 8.57 0.06 2.19
N CYS A 34 7.75 0.45 3.17
CA CYS A 34 6.72 1.48 3.01
C CYS A 34 7.26 2.75 2.35
N PHE A 35 8.39 3.26 2.85
CA PHE A 35 9.05 4.42 2.26
C PHE A 35 9.47 4.18 0.80
N CYS A 36 10.06 3.03 0.48
CA CYS A 36 10.44 2.68 -0.89
C CYS A 36 9.22 2.64 -1.84
N VAL A 37 8.10 2.07 -1.40
CA VAL A 37 6.86 2.02 -2.20
C VAL A 37 6.30 3.43 -2.44
N THR A 38 6.19 4.24 -1.39
CA THR A 38 5.71 5.63 -1.49
C THR A 38 6.63 6.49 -2.36
N GLN A 39 7.95 6.33 -2.22
CA GLN A 39 8.92 7.07 -3.03
C GLN A 39 8.85 6.66 -4.50
N MET A 40 8.66 5.38 -4.80
CA MET A 40 8.47 4.92 -6.18
C MET A 40 7.18 5.49 -6.79
N MET A 41 6.08 5.49 -6.04
CA MET A 41 4.82 6.10 -6.48
C MET A 41 5.00 7.59 -6.79
N TYR A 42 5.71 8.32 -5.93
CA TYR A 42 6.07 9.72 -6.18
C TYR A 42 6.86 9.88 -7.49
N SER A 43 7.89 9.05 -7.71
CA SER A 43 8.67 9.07 -8.95
C SER A 43 7.79 8.82 -10.18
N MET A 44 6.88 7.84 -10.14
CA MET A 44 5.96 7.57 -11.25
C MET A 44 5.00 8.74 -11.49
N ILE A 45 4.42 9.31 -10.43
CA ILE A 45 3.53 10.47 -10.52
C ILE A 45 4.24 11.65 -11.18
N TYR A 46 5.46 11.96 -10.72
CA TYR A 46 6.24 13.09 -11.22
C TYR A 46 6.70 12.88 -12.66
N LEU A 47 7.31 11.73 -12.96
CA LEU A 47 7.88 11.44 -14.28
C LEU A 47 6.81 11.27 -15.36
N CYS A 48 5.64 10.73 -15.00
CA CYS A 48 4.54 10.51 -15.93
C CYS A 48 3.45 11.60 -15.87
N ASN A 49 3.66 12.67 -15.08
CA ASN A 49 2.71 13.77 -14.90
C ASN A 49 1.28 13.33 -14.55
N LEU A 50 1.15 12.38 -13.61
CA LEU A 50 -0.14 11.78 -13.23
C LEU A 50 -0.84 12.61 -12.14
N GLN A 51 -2.13 12.87 -12.30
CA GLN A 51 -2.94 13.56 -11.27
C GLN A 51 -3.53 12.55 -10.26
N MET A 52 -2.67 11.86 -9.51
CA MET A 52 -3.05 10.74 -8.63
C MET A 52 -2.45 10.81 -7.21
N LEU A 53 -2.38 12.01 -6.62
CA LEU A 53 -1.75 12.22 -5.30
C LEU A 53 -2.32 11.31 -4.19
N SER A 54 -3.61 10.95 -4.25
CA SER A 54 -4.23 10.03 -3.28
C SER A 54 -3.62 8.63 -3.29
N ALA A 55 -3.00 8.19 -4.40
CA ALA A 55 -2.30 6.92 -4.47
C ALA A 55 -1.06 6.88 -3.56
N SER A 56 -0.40 8.03 -3.34
CA SER A 56 0.76 8.12 -2.45
C SER A 56 0.39 7.87 -0.99
N LEU A 57 -0.78 8.33 -0.54
CA LEU A 57 -1.27 8.05 0.81
C LEU A 57 -1.56 6.57 1.02
N CYS A 58 -2.07 5.89 -0.02
CA CYS A 58 -2.34 4.45 0.01
C CYS A 58 -1.03 3.66 0.15
N CYS A 59 0.02 4.06 -0.58
CA CYS A 59 1.36 3.50 -0.44
C CYS A 59 1.91 3.62 0.99
N CYS A 60 1.64 4.71 1.71
CA CYS A 60 2.10 4.86 3.10
C CYS A 60 1.47 3.86 4.08
N CYS A 61 0.31 3.28 3.73
CA CYS A 61 -0.47 2.45 4.66
C CYS A 61 -0.60 0.99 4.23
N HIS A 62 -0.13 0.62 3.04
CA HIS A 62 -0.41 -0.68 2.42
C HIS A 62 0.12 -1.89 3.21
N GLY A 63 1.08 -1.70 4.11
CA GLY A 63 1.69 -2.74 4.95
C GLY A 63 1.64 -2.44 6.45
N CYS A 64 0.76 -1.54 6.91
CA CYS A 64 0.64 -1.20 8.33
C CYS A 64 0.34 -2.45 9.17
N HIS A 65 1.06 -2.60 10.29
CA HIS A 65 0.94 -3.73 11.21
C HIS A 65 1.19 -5.10 10.58
N HIS A 66 1.99 -5.17 9.52
CA HIS A 66 2.26 -6.42 8.82
C HIS A 66 2.85 -7.50 9.76
N PRO A 67 2.12 -8.61 10.03
CA PRO A 67 2.65 -9.70 10.82
C PRO A 67 3.71 -10.45 10.01
N LEU A 68 4.71 -11.04 10.67
CA LEU A 68 5.76 -11.82 10.01
C LEU A 68 5.28 -12.96 9.10
N PHE A 69 3.99 -13.31 9.11
CA PHE A 69 3.43 -14.51 8.50
C PHE A 69 2.47 -14.17 7.35
N CYS A 70 2.93 -14.11 6.10
CA CYS A 70 2.05 -13.77 4.98
C CYS A 70 1.14 -14.94 4.56
N ARG A 71 1.74 -16.07 4.19
CA ARG A 71 1.02 -17.23 3.60
C ARG A 71 0.48 -18.23 4.63
N TYR A 72 0.85 -18.06 5.89
CA TYR A 72 0.51 -19.00 6.96
C TYR A 72 -0.83 -18.68 7.63
N GLN A 73 -1.40 -17.48 7.42
CA GLN A 73 -2.60 -17.04 8.13
C GLN A 73 -3.76 -18.03 7.97
N ILE A 74 -4.08 -18.41 6.72
CA ILE A 74 -5.18 -19.30 6.36
C ILE A 74 -4.89 -20.74 6.80
N ASN A 75 -3.74 -21.29 6.42
CA ASN A 75 -3.37 -22.67 6.74
C ASN A 75 -3.32 -22.94 8.25
N ALA A 76 -2.87 -21.93 9.03
CA ALA A 76 -2.78 -22.02 10.48
C ALA A 76 -4.03 -21.54 11.22
N ARG A 77 -5.09 -21.15 10.49
CA ARG A 77 -6.36 -20.68 11.06
C ARG A 77 -6.17 -19.60 12.12
N THR A 78 -5.26 -18.68 11.82
CA THR A 78 -4.95 -17.55 12.68
C THR A 78 -6.19 -16.67 12.93
N GLU A 79 -6.12 -15.83 13.96
CA GLU A 79 -7.17 -14.86 14.27
C GLU A 79 -7.51 -13.96 13.07
N LEU A 80 -6.51 -13.54 12.27
CA LEU A 80 -6.73 -12.72 11.08
C LEU A 80 -7.46 -13.48 9.99
N ALA A 81 -7.08 -14.73 9.72
CA ALA A 81 -7.76 -15.56 8.73
C ALA A 81 -9.23 -15.80 9.08
N VAL A 82 -9.50 -16.11 10.36
CA VAL A 82 -10.88 -16.27 10.86
C VAL A 82 -11.65 -14.94 10.78
N ARG A 83 -11.04 -13.82 11.20
CA ARG A 83 -11.67 -12.49 11.16
C ARG A 83 -12.08 -12.07 9.75
N TYR A 84 -11.23 -12.35 8.76
CA TYR A 84 -11.44 -11.94 7.37
C TYR A 84 -11.93 -13.08 6.46
N ASN A 85 -12.35 -14.21 7.05
CA ASN A 85 -12.94 -15.35 6.34
C ASN A 85 -12.09 -15.82 5.15
N ASP A 86 -10.77 -15.89 5.34
CA ASP A 86 -9.78 -16.28 4.34
C ASP A 86 -9.68 -15.37 3.09
N ILE A 87 -10.36 -14.21 3.08
CA ILE A 87 -10.32 -13.26 1.96
C ILE A 87 -9.30 -12.16 2.26
N SER A 88 -8.16 -12.18 1.55
CA SER A 88 -7.03 -11.24 1.68
C SER A 88 -6.79 -10.75 3.13
N PRO A 89 -6.49 -11.65 4.08
CA PRO A 89 -6.55 -11.31 5.51
C PRO A 89 -5.58 -10.21 5.92
N LEU A 90 -4.41 -10.14 5.29
CA LEU A 90 -3.40 -9.14 5.60
C LEU A 90 -3.79 -7.77 5.03
N GLU A 91 -4.17 -7.70 3.77
CA GLU A 91 -4.51 -6.44 3.11
C GLU A 91 -5.75 -5.81 3.75
N ASN A 92 -6.74 -6.63 4.12
CA ASN A 92 -7.87 -6.17 4.93
C ASN A 92 -7.43 -5.63 6.29
N HIS A 93 -6.46 -6.28 6.93
CA HIS A 93 -5.90 -5.83 8.20
C HIS A 93 -5.15 -4.51 8.08
N HIS A 94 -4.27 -4.36 7.08
CA HIS A 94 -3.54 -3.12 6.80
C HIS A 94 -4.50 -1.96 6.57
N CYS A 95 -5.55 -2.20 5.79
CA CYS A 95 -6.59 -1.22 5.51
C CYS A 95 -7.36 -0.83 6.78
N ALA A 96 -7.75 -1.80 7.61
CA ALA A 96 -8.44 -1.53 8.87
C ALA A 96 -7.58 -0.68 9.82
N VAL A 97 -6.30 -1.01 9.98
CA VAL A 97 -5.35 -0.25 10.80
C VAL A 97 -5.17 1.17 10.25
N ALA A 98 -5.04 1.34 8.93
CA ALA A 98 -4.91 2.66 8.30
C ALA A 98 -6.09 3.58 8.68
N PHE A 99 -7.32 3.10 8.57
CA PHE A 99 -8.50 3.90 8.94
C PHE A 99 -8.70 4.07 10.44
N GLN A 100 -8.15 3.18 11.27
CA GLN A 100 -8.07 3.39 12.71
C GLN A 100 -7.09 4.50 13.07
N ILE A 101 -5.98 4.64 12.33
CA ILE A 101 -5.07 5.78 12.49
C ILE A 101 -5.77 7.07 12.02
N PHE A 102 -6.40 7.06 10.85
CA PHE A 102 -7.08 8.25 10.30
C PHE A 102 -8.25 8.74 11.16
N SER A 103 -8.83 7.90 12.02
CA SER A 103 -9.92 8.30 12.93
C SER A 103 -9.44 8.97 14.22
N GLN A 104 -8.14 8.94 14.52
CA GLN A 104 -7.57 9.68 15.64
C GLN A 104 -7.59 11.17 15.33
N SER A 105 -8.04 12.01 16.27
CA SER A 105 -8.17 13.47 16.08
C SER A 105 -6.88 14.10 15.57
N ASP A 106 -5.75 13.64 16.10
CA ASP A 106 -4.44 14.25 15.87
C ASP A 106 -3.79 13.74 14.58
N CYS A 107 -4.30 12.65 13.99
CA CYS A 107 -3.82 12.06 12.73
C CYS A 107 -4.80 12.27 11.57
N ASN A 108 -5.98 12.84 11.83
CA ASN A 108 -7.06 12.95 10.85
C ASN A 108 -6.80 14.09 9.85
N ILE A 109 -6.06 13.78 8.79
CA ILE A 109 -5.83 14.69 7.65
C ILE A 109 -7.11 14.97 6.84
N PHE A 110 -8.20 14.23 7.08
CA PHE A 110 -9.49 14.36 6.41
C PHE A 110 -10.52 15.14 7.21
N ALA A 111 -10.17 15.69 8.37
CA ALA A 111 -11.12 16.34 9.29
C ALA A 111 -11.94 17.46 8.64
N ASN A 112 -11.38 18.14 7.63
CA ASN A 112 -12.02 19.25 6.92
C ASN A 112 -12.54 18.87 5.52
N PHE A 113 -12.54 17.58 5.17
CA PHE A 113 -13.00 17.13 3.86
C PHE A 113 -14.53 17.03 3.86
N ASP A 114 -15.12 17.27 2.71
CA ASP A 114 -16.54 16.97 2.50
C ASP A 114 -16.80 15.47 2.72
N PRO A 115 -17.91 15.07 3.38
CA PRO A 115 -18.22 13.67 3.64
C PRO A 115 -18.26 12.78 2.39
N GLU A 116 -18.74 13.29 1.25
CA GLU A 116 -18.76 12.51 0.00
C GLU A 116 -17.35 12.37 -0.58
N ALA A 117 -16.52 13.42 -0.50
CA ALA A 117 -15.11 13.34 -0.86
C ALA A 117 -14.37 12.30 0.01
N PHE A 118 -14.63 12.27 1.31
CA PHE A 118 -14.04 11.27 2.21
C PHE A 118 -14.48 9.84 1.85
N LYS A 119 -15.76 9.62 1.53
CA LYS A 119 -16.24 8.30 1.07
C LYS A 119 -15.51 7.83 -0.19
N LEU A 120 -15.31 8.71 -1.17
CA LEU A 120 -14.59 8.39 -2.41
C LEU A 120 -13.12 8.06 -2.14
N ILE A 121 -12.45 8.86 -1.31
CA ILE A 121 -11.06 8.58 -0.89
C ILE A 121 -10.98 7.25 -0.16
N ARG A 122 -11.89 7.01 0.78
CA ARG A 122 -11.95 5.76 1.55
C ARG A 122 -12.09 4.55 0.63
N GLN A 123 -13.03 4.59 -0.32
CA GLN A 123 -13.24 3.51 -1.27
C GLN A 123 -12.00 3.29 -2.16
N GLY A 124 -11.40 4.37 -2.66
CA GLY A 124 -10.17 4.30 -3.43
C GLY A 124 -9.03 3.66 -2.66
N THR A 125 -8.80 4.07 -1.42
CA THR A 125 -7.75 3.50 -0.55
C THR A 125 -7.98 2.03 -0.26
N ILE A 126 -9.22 1.62 0.04
CA ILE A 126 -9.56 0.20 0.21
C ILE A 126 -9.21 -0.60 -1.04
N ASN A 127 -9.64 -0.13 -2.22
CA ASN A 127 -9.37 -0.83 -3.47
C ASN A 127 -7.87 -0.97 -3.76
N LEU A 128 -7.07 0.06 -3.48
CA LEU A 128 -5.63 0.04 -3.74
C LEU A 128 -4.87 -0.85 -2.76
N ILE A 129 -5.19 -0.80 -1.46
CA ILE A 129 -4.54 -1.70 -0.48
C ILE A 129 -4.93 -3.16 -0.77
N LEU A 130 -6.19 -3.46 -1.07
CA LEU A 130 -6.58 -4.83 -1.42
C LEU A 130 -6.00 -5.32 -2.75
N ALA A 131 -5.57 -4.41 -3.64
CA ALA A 131 -4.93 -4.76 -4.90
C ALA A 131 -3.47 -5.23 -4.73
N THR A 132 -2.82 -4.94 -3.60
CA THR A 132 -1.43 -5.39 -3.36
C THR A 132 -1.36 -6.89 -3.11
N ASP A 133 -2.47 -7.55 -2.73
CA ASP A 133 -2.54 -9.01 -2.64
C ASP A 133 -2.07 -9.66 -3.95
N MET A 134 -1.00 -10.43 -3.86
CA MET A 134 -0.39 -11.08 -5.03
C MET A 134 -1.20 -12.28 -5.53
N ALA A 135 -2.13 -12.83 -4.73
CA ALA A 135 -3.10 -13.83 -5.22
C ALA A 135 -4.02 -13.25 -6.31
N ARG A 136 -4.25 -11.93 -6.29
CA ARG A 136 -5.06 -11.20 -7.28
C ARG A 136 -4.27 -10.64 -8.46
N HIS A 137 -2.96 -10.90 -8.55
CA HIS A 137 -2.10 -10.32 -9.58
C HIS A 137 -2.60 -10.62 -11.00
N GLY A 138 -2.95 -11.89 -11.28
CA GLY A 138 -3.43 -12.31 -12.61
C GLY A 138 -4.73 -11.60 -13.00
N GLU A 139 -5.74 -11.63 -12.12
CA GLU A 139 -7.03 -10.96 -12.30
C GLU A 139 -6.87 -9.46 -12.65
N ILE A 140 -6.06 -8.75 -11.88
CA ILE A 140 -5.85 -7.30 -12.06
C ILE A 140 -5.11 -7.02 -13.36
N LEU A 141 -4.06 -7.79 -13.66
CA LEU A 141 -3.27 -7.60 -14.88
C LEU A 141 -4.09 -7.87 -16.14
N ASP A 142 -4.92 -8.92 -16.13
CA ASP A 142 -5.76 -9.25 -17.27
C ASP A 142 -6.85 -8.20 -17.50
N SER A 143 -7.45 -7.67 -16.43
CA SER A 143 -8.39 -6.54 -16.51
C SER A 143 -7.73 -5.28 -17.09
N PHE A 144 -6.47 -5.01 -16.75
CA PHE A 144 -5.73 -3.86 -17.31
C PHE A 144 -5.37 -4.07 -18.78
N LYS A 145 -4.88 -5.25 -19.16
CA LYS A 145 -4.56 -5.59 -20.56
C LYS A 145 -5.78 -5.45 -21.47
N GLN A 146 -6.97 -5.81 -20.98
CA GLN A 146 -8.19 -5.63 -21.75
C GLN A 146 -8.50 -4.16 -22.07
N LYS A 147 -7.97 -3.20 -21.29
CA LYS A 147 -8.27 -1.77 -21.41
C LYS A 147 -7.14 -0.96 -22.05
N VAL A 148 -5.93 -1.53 -22.19
CA VAL A 148 -4.71 -0.77 -22.54
C VAL A 148 -4.76 -0.17 -23.95
N ASP A 149 -5.29 -0.92 -24.92
CA ASP A 149 -5.30 -0.52 -26.33
C ASP A 149 -6.28 0.64 -26.63
N TYR A 150 -7.28 0.83 -25.76
CA TYR A 150 -8.30 1.89 -25.87
C TYR A 150 -8.41 2.67 -24.55
N PHE A 151 -7.29 2.88 -23.87
CA PHE A 151 -7.29 3.48 -22.54
C PHE A 151 -7.85 4.91 -22.57
N ASP A 152 -8.81 5.19 -21.68
CA ASP A 152 -9.45 6.48 -21.54
C ASP A 152 -9.21 7.05 -20.13
N PHE A 153 -8.48 8.17 -20.05
CA PHE A 153 -8.19 8.87 -18.79
C PHE A 153 -9.41 9.56 -18.18
N THR A 154 -10.50 9.72 -18.92
CA THR A 154 -11.77 10.24 -18.41
C THR A 154 -12.68 9.14 -17.85
N ASN A 155 -12.37 7.88 -18.15
CA ASN A 155 -13.10 6.72 -17.64
C ASN A 155 -12.58 6.30 -16.26
N GLU A 156 -13.43 6.39 -15.25
CA GLU A 156 -13.07 6.08 -13.85
C GLU A 156 -12.64 4.62 -13.64
N GLU A 157 -13.19 3.67 -14.39
CA GLU A 157 -12.82 2.25 -14.29
C GLU A 157 -11.41 2.03 -14.84
N HIS A 158 -11.08 2.66 -15.97
CA HIS A 158 -9.74 2.61 -16.56
C HIS A 158 -8.71 3.22 -15.62
N VAL A 159 -9.01 4.41 -15.09
CA VAL A 159 -8.16 5.10 -14.13
C VAL A 159 -7.99 4.30 -12.84
N THR A 160 -9.04 3.65 -12.34
CA THR A 160 -8.97 2.78 -11.16
C THR A 160 -8.10 1.56 -11.43
N CYS A 161 -8.25 0.92 -12.59
CA CYS A 161 -7.41 -0.19 -13.02
C CYS A 161 -5.93 0.21 -13.12
N LEU A 162 -5.65 1.37 -13.70
CA LEU A 162 -4.31 1.95 -13.76
C LEU A 162 -3.73 2.18 -12.36
N LYS A 163 -4.49 2.76 -11.41
CA LYS A 163 -4.02 2.96 -10.04
C LYS A 163 -3.66 1.64 -9.36
N MET A 164 -4.47 0.59 -9.56
CA MET A 164 -4.18 -0.75 -9.03
C MET A 164 -2.88 -1.32 -9.61
N VAL A 165 -2.63 -1.15 -10.91
CA VAL A 165 -1.37 -1.57 -11.52
C VAL A 165 -0.20 -0.76 -10.97
N LEU A 166 -0.33 0.56 -10.86
CA LEU A 166 0.73 1.43 -10.35
C LEU A 166 1.13 1.10 -8.91
N ILE A 167 0.18 0.89 -7.99
CA ILE A 167 0.53 0.53 -6.61
C ILE A 167 1.24 -0.82 -6.57
N LYS A 168 0.81 -1.80 -7.37
CA LYS A 168 1.51 -3.09 -7.48
C LYS A 168 2.92 -2.94 -8.05
N CYS A 169 3.09 -2.13 -9.10
CA CYS A 169 4.40 -1.84 -9.63
C CYS A 169 5.32 -1.24 -8.56
N CYS A 170 4.82 -0.31 -7.75
CA CYS A 170 5.58 0.31 -6.67
C CYS A 170 5.92 -0.67 -5.55
N ASP A 171 4.98 -1.55 -5.19
CA ASP A 171 5.13 -2.53 -4.11
C ASP A 171 6.25 -3.54 -4.40
N ILE A 172 6.37 -4.01 -5.64
CA ILE A 172 7.43 -4.97 -6.03
C ILE A 172 8.62 -4.29 -6.73
N SER A 173 8.81 -2.98 -6.55
CA SER A 173 9.73 -2.17 -7.37
C SER A 173 11.21 -2.23 -6.98
N ASN A 174 11.62 -3.04 -6.00
CA ASN A 174 12.99 -3.02 -5.49
C ASN A 174 14.03 -3.25 -6.59
N GLU A 175 13.80 -4.21 -7.48
CA GLU A 175 14.70 -4.55 -8.61
C GLU A 175 14.75 -3.49 -9.73
N VAL A 176 13.89 -2.46 -9.67
CA VAL A 176 13.95 -1.32 -10.60
C VAL A 176 15.01 -0.31 -10.18
N ARG A 177 15.48 -0.39 -8.93
CA ARG A 177 16.47 0.53 -8.35
C ARG A 177 17.89 0.13 -8.77
N PRO A 178 18.88 1.04 -8.67
CA PRO A 178 20.28 0.67 -8.84
C PRO A 178 20.65 -0.51 -7.95
N MET A 179 21.56 -1.34 -8.44
CA MET A 179 21.95 -2.63 -7.84
C MET A 179 22.33 -2.49 -6.36
N GLU A 180 23.07 -1.44 -6.01
CA GLU A 180 23.54 -1.16 -4.65
C GLU A 180 22.39 -0.87 -3.66
N VAL A 181 21.22 -0.48 -4.19
CA VAL A 181 20.00 -0.24 -3.41
C VAL A 181 19.08 -1.46 -3.42
N ALA A 182 19.03 -2.20 -4.54
CA ALA A 182 18.17 -3.35 -4.73
C ALA A 182 18.67 -4.59 -4.00
N GLU A 183 19.95 -4.96 -4.14
CA GLU A 183 20.52 -6.22 -3.63
C GLU A 183 20.24 -6.47 -2.14
N PRO A 184 20.40 -5.48 -1.22
CA PRO A 184 20.13 -5.72 0.20
C PRO A 184 18.67 -6.12 0.50
N TRP A 185 17.71 -5.75 -0.36
CA TRP A 185 16.31 -6.13 -0.18
C TRP A 185 16.05 -7.61 -0.45
N VAL A 186 16.87 -8.26 -1.27
CA VAL A 186 16.77 -9.70 -1.53
C VAL A 186 17.10 -10.48 -0.26
N ASP A 187 18.16 -10.09 0.45
CA ASP A 187 18.53 -10.70 1.74
C ASP A 187 17.42 -10.53 2.78
N CYS A 188 16.88 -9.31 2.92
CA CYS A 188 15.73 -9.01 3.77
C CYS A 188 14.53 -9.90 3.44
N LEU A 189 14.19 -10.05 2.16
CA LEU A 189 13.06 -10.86 1.71
C LEU A 189 13.27 -12.33 2.07
N LEU A 190 14.45 -12.87 1.77
CA LEU A 190 14.80 -14.27 2.06
C LEU A 190 14.80 -14.53 3.56
N GLU A 191 15.37 -13.63 4.37
CA GLU A 191 15.36 -13.75 5.83
C GLU A 191 13.93 -13.85 6.38
N GLU A 192 13.05 -12.93 5.97
CA GLU A 192 11.65 -12.96 6.40
C GLU A 192 10.93 -14.23 5.94
N TYR A 193 11.15 -14.63 4.68
CA TYR A 193 10.54 -15.84 4.13
C TYR A 193 11.01 -17.10 4.87
N PHE A 194 12.30 -17.21 5.21
CA PHE A 194 12.81 -18.34 5.98
C PHE A 194 12.32 -18.37 7.42
N MET A 195 12.07 -17.22 8.04
CA MET A 195 11.43 -17.17 9.36
C MET A 195 9.99 -17.70 9.33
N GLN A 196 9.29 -17.54 8.21
CA GLN A 196 7.93 -18.10 8.05
C GLN A 196 7.95 -19.63 7.96
N VAL A 197 8.94 -20.23 7.29
CA VAL A 197 9.01 -21.68 7.06
C VAL A 197 9.49 -22.46 8.29
N LYS A 198 10.26 -21.81 9.19
CA LYS A 198 10.85 -22.47 10.37
C LYS A 198 9.88 -22.70 11.53
N LYS A 199 8.61 -22.27 11.43
CA LYS A 199 7.57 -22.43 12.46
C LYS A 199 6.35 -23.14 11.89
#